data_AF-A0A3D4TAW2-F1
#
_entry.id   AF-A0A3D4TAW2-F1
#
_cell.length_a   1.000
_cell.length_b   1.000
_cell.length_c   1.000
_cell.angle_alpha   90.00
_cell.angle_beta   90.00
_cell.angle_gamma   90.00
#
_symmetry.space_group_name_H-M   'P 1'
#
loop_
_entity.id
_entity.type
_entity.pdbx_description
1 polymer ?
#
loop_
_entity_poly.entity_id
_entity_poly.type
_entity_poly.pdbx_seq_one_letter_code
_entity_poly.pdbx_strand_id
1 'polypeptide(L)' 'MSVIIVLLLASISVAGLFLAAFIWSVKNGQYDDEASPPVRILFDDKKPSN' A
#
# COMPACT_ATOMS: atom_id res chain seq x y z
N MET A 1 -24.07 28.47 -6.91
CA MET A 1 -23.41 28.00 -8.15
C MET A 1 -21.90 27.82 -7.98
N SER A 2 -21.16 28.83 -7.51
CA SER A 2 -19.69 28.73 -7.31
C SER A 2 -19.26 27.64 -6.30
N VAL A 3 -19.99 27.49 -5.18
CA VAL A 3 -19.66 26.50 -4.14
C VAL A 3 -19.71 25.06 -4.67
N ILE A 4 -20.62 24.75 -5.58
CA ILE A 4 -20.74 23.40 -6.17
C ILE A 4 -19.48 23.05 -6.96
N ILE A 5 -18.92 24.02 -7.70
CA ILE A 5 -17.68 23.82 -8.48
C ILE A 5 -16.49 23.59 -7.54
N VAL A 6 -16.40 24.34 -6.44
CA VAL A 6 -15.34 24.14 -5.43
C VAL A 6 -15.43 22.76 -4.79
N LEU A 7 -16.64 22.32 -4.42
CA LEU A 7 -16.86 21.00 -3.83
C LEU A 7 -16.56 19.86 -4.81
N LEU A 8 -16.87 20.06 -6.11
CA LEU A 8 -16.55 19.10 -7.16
C LEU A 8 -15.03 18.95 -7.34
N LEU A 9 -14.29 20.05 -7.36
CA LEU A 9 -12.84 19.99 -7.47
C LEU A 9 -12.24 19.33 -6.21
N ALA A 10 -12.72 19.70 -5.02
CA ALA A 10 -12.26 19.10 -3.78
C ALA A 10 -12.50 17.59 -3.75
N SER A 11 -13.68 17.10 -4.18
CA SER A 11 -13.98 15.67 -4.19
C SER A 11 -13.11 14.90 -5.19
N ILE A 12 -12.89 15.44 -6.38
CA ILE A 12 -12.01 14.83 -7.39
C ILE A 12 -10.55 14.82 -6.90
N SER A 13 -10.08 15.91 -6.26
CA SER A 13 -8.74 15.97 -5.68
C SER A 13 -8.55 14.93 -4.59
N VAL A 14 -9.51 14.79 -3.67
CA VAL A 14 -9.45 13.78 -2.61
C VAL A 14 -9.43 12.37 -3.20
N ALA A 15 -10.33 12.08 -4.16
CA ALA A 15 -10.37 10.78 -4.83
C ALA A 15 -9.05 10.45 -5.55
N GLY A 16 -8.48 11.42 -6.28
CA GLY A 16 -7.21 11.28 -6.98
C GLY A 16 -6.03 11.06 -6.02
N LEU A 17 -5.98 11.79 -4.90
CA LEU A 17 -4.95 11.62 -3.87
C LEU A 17 -5.01 10.23 -3.25
N PHE A 18 -6.21 9.75 -2.89
CA PHE A 18 -6.40 8.41 -2.34
C PHE A 18 -5.99 7.33 -3.33
N LEU A 19 -6.36 7.47 -4.61
CA LEU A 19 -5.98 6.52 -5.66
C LEU A 19 -4.46 6.49 -5.87
N ALA A 20 -3.81 7.66 -5.91
CA ALA A 20 -2.36 7.75 -6.07
C ALA A 20 -1.61 7.10 -4.88
N ALA A 21 -2.06 7.39 -3.65
CA ALA A 21 -1.51 6.78 -2.45
C ALA A 21 -1.71 5.27 -2.43
N PHE A 22 -2.88 4.78 -2.86
CA PHE A 22 -3.17 3.36 -2.98
C PHE A 22 -2.23 2.66 -3.97
N ILE A 23 -2.07 3.22 -5.18
CA ILE A 23 -1.17 2.67 -6.20
C ILE A 23 0.28 2.65 -5.71
N TRP A 24 0.73 3.72 -5.03
CA TRP A 24 2.06 3.78 -4.43
C TRP A 24 2.25 2.71 -3.35
N SER A 25 1.26 2.52 -2.47
CA SER A 25 1.28 1.49 -1.42
C SER A 25 1.41 0.06 -2.00
N VAL A 26 0.60 -0.26 -3.02
CA VAL A 26 0.65 -1.56 -3.72
C VAL A 26 2.01 -1.78 -4.37
N LYS A 27 2.57 -0.74 -5.03
CA LYS A 27 3.87 -0.81 -5.70
C LYS A 27 5.06 -0.94 -4.74
N ASN A 28 4.93 -0.48 -3.51
CA ASN A 28 6.01 -0.54 -2.52
C ASN A 28 6.20 -1.92 -1.88
N GLY A 29 5.52 -2.95 -2.37
CA GLY A 29 5.71 -4.31 -1.85
C GLY A 29 5.15 -4.50 -0.44
N GLN A 30 4.18 -3.68 -0.02
CA GLN A 30 3.48 -3.85 1.27
C GLN A 30 2.87 -5.26 1.44
N TYR A 31 2.62 -5.95 0.32
CA TYR A 31 2.09 -7.31 0.27
C TYR A 31 3.16 -8.39 0.10
N ASP A 32 4.44 -8.03 -0.02
CA ASP A 32 5.54 -8.98 -0.21
C ASP A 32 5.88 -9.75 1.08
N ASP A 33 5.41 -9.28 2.24
CA ASP A 33 5.47 -10.01 3.53
C ASP A 33 4.35 -11.07 3.63
N GLU A 34 4.31 -12.01 2.68
CA GLU A 34 3.35 -13.12 2.66
C GLU A 34 3.57 -14.11 3.82
N ALA A 35 4.81 -14.21 4.32
CA ALA A 35 5.18 -15.12 5.41
C ALA A 35 5.26 -14.39 6.74
N SER A 36 4.28 -14.63 7.61
CA SER A 36 4.31 -14.09 8.98
C SER A 36 5.58 -14.51 9.75
N PRO A 37 6.08 -13.68 10.69
CA PRO A 37 7.32 -13.97 11.44
C PRO A 37 7.37 -15.37 12.09
N PRO A 38 6.27 -15.91 12.65
CA PRO A 38 6.27 -17.27 13.23
C PRO A 38 6.45 -18.40 12.21
N VAL A 39 6.11 -18.18 10.94
CA VAL A 39 6.32 -19.19 9.88
C VAL A 39 7.74 -19.08 9.34
N ARG A 40 8.25 -17.85 9.19
CA ARG A 40 9.62 -17.59 8.71
C ARG A 40 10.68 -18.25 9.59
N ILE A 41 10.53 -18.15 10.91
CA ILE A 41 11.50 -18.68 11.88
C ILE A 41 11.61 -20.22 11.84
N LEU A 42 10.55 -20.94 11.46
CA LEU A 42 10.58 -22.41 11.32
C LEU A 42 11.44 -22.88 10.15
N PHE A 43 11.71 -22.01 9.18
CA PHE A 43 12.46 -22.34 7.97
C PHE A 43 13.83 -21.64 7.89
N ASP A 44 14.09 -20.64 8.75
CA ASP A 44 15.35 -19.88 8.77
C ASP A 44 16.55 -20.74 9.24
N ASP A 45 16.31 -21.71 10.14
CA ASP A 45 17.34 -22.62 10.67
C ASP A 45 17.88 -23.63 9.64
N LYS A 46 17.32 -23.67 8.41
CA LYS A 46 17.64 -24.66 7.38
C LYS A 46 18.59 -24.16 6.29
N LYS A 47 19.15 -22.95 6.42
CA LYS A 47 20.09 -22.40 5.42
C LYS A 47 21.51 -22.93 5.72
N PRO A 48 22.15 -23.71 4.82
CA PRO A 48 23.52 -24.16 5.04
C PRO A 48 24.46 -22.95 4.99
N SER A 49 25.28 -22.78 6.03
CA SER A 49 26.39 -21.84 6.00
C SER A 49 27.42 -22.36 5.01
N ASN A 50 27.69 -21.59 3.94
CA ASN A 50 28.92 -21.76 3.18
C ASN A 50 30.10 -21.26 4.01
#